data_AF-A0AAJ1T1H8-F1
#
_entry.id   AF-A0AAJ1T1H8-F1
#
_cell.length_a   1.000
_cell.length_b   1.000
_cell.length_c   1.000
_cell.angle_alpha   90.00
_cell.angle_beta   90.00
_cell.angle_gamma   90.00
#
_symmetry.space_group_name_H-M   'P 1'
#
loop_
_entity.id
_entity.type
_entity.pdbx_description
1 polymer ?
#
loop_
_entity_poly.entity_id
_entity_poly.type
_entity_poly.pdbx_seq_one_letter_code
_entity_poly.pdbx_strand_id
1 'polypeptide(L)'
;MYYKKYTDTVQASDYIEWANQQLYMDILEVKKLASMSMKESLNLFEIEEMFADAMKSIQRDAPTKEQCLDYHLKCLHSQLLMPTKNAVSIVKEIYECTITHDLFEEQMNWQEISDAIDDFQYGDNYYSYTMDRINEMIVAHARKLWHTKLSNITFEEMIGQKVTAIESEVHFIIQLEKGAIIIECPWRIRNASEIVMGETDIRSNQREWNSVRELLIGKKIEDVQLLEQCPLLIVQFGNIFLDVFHASSFFDGWTLTDEENFYMFSMHGGNIA
;
A
#
# COMPACT_ATOMS: atom_id res chain seq x y z
N MET A 1 -10.65 -11.26 4.36
CA MET A 1 -11.17 -12.26 5.31
C MET A 1 -11.40 -11.66 6.70
N TYR A 2 -10.37 -11.20 7.44
CA TYR A 2 -10.57 -10.70 8.82
C TYR A 2 -11.59 -9.56 8.96
N TYR A 3 -11.65 -8.60 8.02
CA TYR A 3 -12.72 -7.60 8.00
C TYR A 3 -14.12 -8.22 8.05
N LYS A 4 -14.40 -9.20 7.18
CA LYS A 4 -15.68 -9.93 7.17
C LYS A 4 -15.95 -10.68 8.47
N LYS A 5 -14.91 -11.13 9.17
CA LYS A 5 -15.02 -11.75 10.49
C LYS A 5 -15.43 -10.72 11.54
N TYR A 6 -14.90 -9.50 11.48
CA TYR A 6 -15.27 -8.42 12.39
C TYR A 6 -16.68 -7.86 12.17
N THR A 7 -17.19 -7.97 10.94
CA THR A 7 -18.54 -7.51 10.57
C THR A 7 -19.58 -8.64 10.58
N ASP A 8 -19.24 -9.83 11.10
CA ASP A 8 -20.10 -11.02 11.13
C ASP A 8 -20.66 -11.46 9.76
N THR A 9 -19.94 -11.15 8.68
CA THR A 9 -20.32 -11.51 7.29
C THR A 9 -19.45 -12.62 6.71
N VAL A 10 -18.49 -13.16 7.47
CA VAL A 10 -17.54 -14.18 6.99
C VAL A 10 -18.25 -15.49 6.64
N GLN A 11 -17.83 -16.09 5.53
CA GLN A 11 -18.29 -17.38 5.06
C GLN A 11 -17.14 -18.39 5.03
N ALA A 12 -17.45 -19.68 5.03
CA ALA A 12 -16.45 -20.74 4.95
C ALA A 12 -15.55 -20.59 3.70
N SER A 13 -16.10 -20.11 2.58
CA SER A 13 -15.35 -19.85 1.35
C SER A 13 -14.26 -18.79 1.52
N ASP A 14 -14.44 -17.79 2.39
CA ASP A 14 -13.45 -16.73 2.61
C ASP A 14 -12.15 -17.27 3.21
N TYR A 15 -12.24 -18.26 4.09
CA TYR A 15 -11.09 -18.93 4.69
C TYR A 15 -10.36 -19.83 3.68
N ILE A 16 -11.11 -20.51 2.82
CA ILE A 16 -10.56 -21.36 1.76
C ILE A 16 -9.86 -20.51 0.69
N GLU A 17 -10.46 -19.37 0.30
CA GLU A 17 -9.84 -18.43 -0.64
C GLU A 17 -8.53 -17.89 -0.07
N TRP A 18 -8.52 -17.48 1.20
CA TRP A 18 -7.31 -17.07 1.89
C TRP A 18 -6.24 -18.18 1.84
N ALA A 19 -6.61 -19.42 2.17
CA ALA A 19 -5.67 -20.54 2.18
C ALA A 19 -5.08 -20.83 0.80
N ASN A 20 -5.87 -20.69 -0.27
CA ASN A 20 -5.40 -20.84 -1.65
C ASN A 20 -4.35 -19.78 -2.01
N GLN A 21 -4.55 -18.52 -1.59
CA GLN A 21 -3.57 -17.45 -1.80
C GLN A 21 -2.27 -17.67 -1.01
N GLN A 22 -2.32 -18.50 0.04
CA GLN A 22 -1.20 -18.80 0.93
C GLN A 22 -0.44 -20.10 0.58
N LEU A 23 -0.82 -20.81 -0.50
CA LEU A 23 -0.23 -22.11 -0.86
C LEU A 23 1.29 -22.08 -1.08
N TYR A 24 1.84 -20.93 -1.47
CA TYR A 24 3.28 -20.75 -1.70
C TYR A 24 4.13 -20.97 -0.44
N MET A 25 3.55 -20.87 0.77
CA MET A 25 4.27 -21.09 2.03
C MET A 25 4.59 -22.57 2.28
N ASP A 26 4.02 -23.49 1.51
CA ASP A 26 4.23 -24.95 1.59
C ASP A 26 3.81 -25.62 2.93
N ILE A 27 3.05 -24.92 3.78
CA ILE A 27 2.63 -25.38 5.11
C ILE A 27 1.46 -26.38 5.03
N LEU A 28 1.55 -27.47 5.79
CA LEU A 28 0.57 -28.57 5.75
C LEU A 28 -0.84 -28.11 6.15
N GLU A 29 -0.97 -27.32 7.22
CA GLU A 29 -2.27 -26.84 7.73
C GLU A 29 -2.96 -25.91 6.71
N VAL A 30 -2.18 -25.07 6.02
CA VAL A 30 -2.69 -24.22 4.92
C VAL A 30 -3.19 -25.08 3.77
N LYS A 31 -2.44 -26.10 3.35
CA LYS A 31 -2.86 -27.03 2.30
C LYS A 31 -4.12 -27.81 2.66
N LYS A 32 -4.25 -28.25 3.92
CA LYS A 32 -5.46 -28.92 4.43
C LYS A 32 -6.67 -28.00 4.27
N LEU A 33 -6.58 -26.76 4.75
CA LEU A 33 -7.67 -25.78 4.62
C LEU A 33 -8.00 -25.48 3.15
N ALA A 34 -7.00 -25.28 2.30
CA ALA A 34 -7.21 -25.03 0.87
C ALA A 34 -7.96 -26.19 0.18
N SER A 35 -7.64 -27.44 0.54
CA SER A 35 -8.27 -28.63 -0.06
C SER A 35 -9.75 -28.81 0.29
N MET A 36 -10.27 -28.06 1.26
CA MET A 36 -11.69 -28.07 1.62
C MET A 36 -12.60 -27.56 0.50
N SER A 37 -12.05 -26.86 -0.50
CA SER A 37 -12.80 -26.46 -1.70
C SER A 37 -13.43 -27.64 -2.46
N MET A 38 -12.95 -28.87 -2.21
CA MET A 38 -13.44 -30.10 -2.85
C MET A 38 -14.65 -30.72 -2.13
N LYS A 39 -15.03 -30.23 -0.94
CA LYS A 39 -16.20 -30.73 -0.21
C LYS A 39 -17.48 -30.08 -0.74
N GLU A 40 -18.54 -30.88 -0.90
CA GLU A 40 -19.86 -30.40 -1.34
C GLU A 40 -20.56 -29.49 -0.32
N SER A 41 -20.26 -29.67 0.98
CA SER A 41 -20.80 -28.86 2.06
C SER A 41 -19.69 -28.41 3.01
N LEU A 42 -19.66 -27.12 3.32
CA LEU A 42 -18.68 -26.52 4.22
C LEU A 42 -19.35 -26.18 5.55
N ASN A 43 -18.79 -26.70 6.65
CA ASN A 43 -19.18 -26.30 8.00
C ASN A 43 -18.28 -25.15 8.46
N LEU A 44 -18.88 -24.00 8.81
CA LEU A 44 -18.12 -22.82 9.21
C LEU A 44 -17.25 -23.07 10.45
N PHE A 45 -17.76 -23.77 11.46
CA PHE A 45 -17.01 -24.04 12.70
C PHE A 45 -15.78 -24.93 12.46
N GLU A 46 -15.93 -25.98 11.64
CA GLU A 46 -14.80 -26.84 11.23
C GLU A 46 -13.74 -26.02 10.48
N ILE A 47 -14.18 -25.15 9.57
CA ILE A 47 -13.28 -24.29 8.78
C ILE A 47 -12.56 -23.27 9.65
N GLU A 48 -13.23 -22.71 10.67
CA GLU A 48 -12.61 -21.79 11.62
C GLU A 48 -11.56 -22.46 12.51
N GLU A 49 -11.80 -23.70 12.94
CA GLU A 49 -10.82 -24.50 13.67
C GLU A 49 -9.59 -24.79 12.80
N MET A 50 -9.81 -25.23 11.55
CA MET A 50 -8.73 -25.45 10.59
C MET A 50 -7.94 -24.17 10.29
N PHE A 51 -8.62 -23.02 10.22
CA PHE A 51 -7.98 -21.74 10.05
C PHE A 51 -7.14 -21.34 11.27
N ALA A 52 -7.63 -21.59 12.49
CA ALA A 52 -6.86 -21.33 13.71
C ALA A 52 -5.57 -22.17 13.76
N ASP A 53 -5.64 -23.44 13.37
CA ASP A 53 -4.46 -24.30 13.24
C ASP A 53 -3.47 -23.78 12.19
N ALA A 54 -3.96 -23.34 11.04
CA ALA A 54 -3.13 -22.73 10.01
C ALA A 54 -2.43 -21.45 10.52
N MET A 55 -3.17 -20.57 11.20
CA MET A 55 -2.61 -19.33 11.78
C MET A 55 -1.53 -19.61 12.82
N LYS A 56 -1.72 -20.65 13.64
CA LYS A 56 -0.72 -21.11 14.61
C LYS A 56 0.53 -21.67 13.92
N SER A 57 0.37 -22.46 12.86
CA SER A 57 1.49 -23.00 12.08
C SER A 57 2.31 -21.91 11.39
N ILE A 58 1.66 -20.83 10.93
CA ILE A 58 2.36 -19.70 10.29
C ILE A 58 2.91 -18.67 11.30
N GLN A 59 2.65 -18.84 12.60
CA GLN A 59 3.07 -17.94 13.68
C GLN A 59 2.70 -16.48 13.42
N ARG A 60 1.48 -16.23 12.90
CA ARG A 60 0.97 -14.88 12.69
C ARG A 60 -0.15 -14.58 13.66
N ASP A 61 -0.08 -13.39 14.24
CA ASP A 61 -1.16 -12.84 15.04
C ASP A 61 -2.30 -12.34 14.15
N ALA A 62 -3.49 -12.27 14.74
CA ALA A 62 -4.63 -11.66 14.07
C ALA A 62 -4.40 -10.13 13.98
N PRO A 63 -4.65 -9.52 12.82
CA PRO A 63 -4.61 -8.06 12.69
C PRO A 63 -5.66 -7.40 13.60
N THR A 64 -5.43 -6.16 13.99
CA THR A 64 -6.41 -5.38 14.75
C THR A 64 -7.63 -5.05 13.88
N LYS A 65 -8.74 -4.64 14.53
CA LYS A 65 -9.94 -4.16 13.82
C LYS A 65 -9.61 -2.99 12.90
N GLU A 66 -8.81 -2.03 13.38
CA GLU A 66 -8.37 -0.85 12.63
C GLU A 66 -7.57 -1.25 11.37
N GLN A 67 -6.60 -2.16 11.53
CA GLN A 67 -5.83 -2.69 10.39
C GLN A 67 -6.72 -3.37 9.36
N CYS A 68 -7.76 -4.08 9.79
CA CYS A 68 -8.70 -4.73 8.88
C CYS A 68 -9.59 -3.73 8.14
N LEU A 69 -10.01 -2.67 8.82
CA LEU A 69 -10.81 -1.59 8.23
C LEU A 69 -10.01 -0.81 7.18
N ASP A 70 -8.80 -0.38 7.54
CA ASP A 70 -7.92 0.34 6.60
C ASP A 70 -7.61 -0.51 5.37
N TYR A 71 -7.26 -1.79 5.57
CA TYR A 71 -7.02 -2.70 4.46
C TYR A 71 -8.27 -2.89 3.57
N HIS A 72 -9.46 -3.02 4.17
CA HIS A 72 -10.69 -3.15 3.41
C HIS A 72 -11.00 -1.91 2.56
N LEU A 73 -10.91 -0.72 3.16
CA LEU A 73 -11.08 0.55 2.45
C LEU A 73 -10.05 0.70 1.32
N LYS A 74 -8.78 0.33 1.56
CA LYS A 74 -7.73 0.33 0.55
C LYS A 74 -8.06 -0.62 -0.62
N CYS A 75 -8.57 -1.81 -0.33
CA CYS A 75 -9.03 -2.75 -1.36
C CYS A 75 -10.18 -2.17 -2.20
N LEU A 76 -11.19 -1.56 -1.58
CA LEU A 76 -12.30 -0.91 -2.29
C LEU A 76 -11.80 0.24 -3.16
N HIS A 77 -10.96 1.11 -2.60
CA HIS A 77 -10.38 2.25 -3.32
C HIS A 77 -9.53 1.80 -4.51
N SER A 78 -8.68 0.78 -4.35
CA SER A 78 -7.86 0.26 -5.46
C SER A 78 -8.68 -0.25 -6.65
N GLN A 79 -9.87 -0.80 -6.40
CA GLN A 79 -10.77 -1.26 -7.46
C GLN A 79 -11.33 -0.11 -8.30
N LEU A 80 -11.45 1.09 -7.73
CA LEU A 80 -11.89 2.30 -8.45
C LEU A 80 -10.82 2.87 -9.38
N LEU A 81 -9.57 2.43 -9.25
CA LEU A 81 -8.47 2.87 -10.12
C LEU A 81 -8.45 2.10 -11.45
N MET A 82 -9.11 0.95 -11.49
CA MET A 82 -9.24 0.09 -12.66
C MET A 82 -10.64 0.23 -13.29
N PRO A 83 -10.80 -0.09 -14.59
CA PRO A 83 -12.13 -0.11 -15.20
C PRO A 83 -13.06 -1.07 -14.44
N THR A 84 -14.08 -0.52 -13.78
CA THR A 84 -15.07 -1.28 -13.01
C THR A 84 -16.49 -0.86 -13.38
N LYS A 85 -17.38 -1.84 -13.49
CA LYS A 85 -18.81 -1.60 -13.75
C LYS A 85 -19.58 -1.26 -12.47
N ASN A 86 -18.97 -1.49 -11.31
CA ASN A 86 -19.61 -1.40 -9.99
C ASN A 86 -19.13 -0.18 -9.19
N ALA A 87 -18.57 0.84 -9.84
CA ALA A 87 -17.96 2.00 -9.19
C ALA A 87 -18.87 2.65 -8.15
N VAL A 88 -20.15 2.87 -8.49
CA VAL A 88 -21.15 3.45 -7.59
C VAL A 88 -21.36 2.58 -6.35
N SER A 89 -21.46 1.26 -6.51
CA SER A 89 -21.64 0.34 -5.38
C SER A 89 -20.43 0.36 -4.45
N ILE A 90 -19.22 0.42 -5.02
CA ILE A 90 -17.97 0.48 -4.25
C ILE A 90 -17.91 1.78 -3.44
N VAL A 91 -18.26 2.93 -4.02
CA VAL A 91 -18.29 4.21 -3.28
C VAL A 91 -19.30 4.19 -2.15
N LYS A 92 -20.49 3.62 -2.37
CA LYS A 92 -21.48 3.45 -1.30
C LYS A 92 -20.94 2.59 -0.17
N GLU A 93 -20.30 1.47 -0.48
CA GLU A 93 -19.68 0.59 0.51
C GLU A 93 -18.56 1.32 1.29
N ILE A 94 -17.70 2.08 0.61
CA ILE A 94 -16.69 2.93 1.26
C ILE A 94 -17.37 3.90 2.23
N TYR A 95 -18.37 4.65 1.77
CA TYR A 95 -19.02 5.68 2.56
C TYR A 95 -19.79 5.10 3.75
N GLU A 96 -20.55 4.03 3.55
CA GLU A 96 -21.25 3.29 4.62
C GLU A 96 -20.27 2.72 5.66
N CYS A 97 -19.14 2.18 5.21
CA CYS A 97 -18.08 1.68 6.09
C CYS A 97 -17.50 2.81 6.95
N THR A 98 -17.22 3.98 6.36
CA THR A 98 -16.69 5.14 7.10
C THR A 98 -17.66 5.66 8.16
N ILE A 99 -18.96 5.69 7.86
CA ILE A 99 -19.99 6.08 8.83
C ILE A 99 -20.10 5.05 9.96
N THR A 100 -20.18 3.76 9.60
CA THR A 100 -20.39 2.66 10.57
C THR A 100 -19.24 2.54 11.58
N HIS A 101 -18.06 3.03 11.21
CA HIS A 101 -16.85 2.94 12.02
C HIS A 101 -16.30 4.29 12.47
N ASP A 102 -17.10 5.36 12.39
CA ASP A 102 -16.75 6.71 12.87
C ASP A 102 -15.44 7.26 12.27
N LEU A 103 -15.15 6.93 11.01
CA LEU A 103 -13.96 7.35 10.27
C LEU A 103 -14.21 8.69 9.57
N PHE A 104 -14.24 9.78 10.35
CA PHE A 104 -14.71 11.08 9.88
C PHE A 104 -13.85 11.68 8.74
N GLU A 105 -12.53 11.55 8.78
CA GLU A 105 -11.64 12.09 7.74
C GLU A 105 -11.87 11.37 6.41
N GLU A 106 -11.96 10.04 6.44
CA GLU A 106 -12.27 9.20 5.29
C GLU A 106 -13.69 9.44 4.78
N GLN A 107 -14.65 9.65 5.66
CA GLN A 107 -16.02 10.01 5.29
C GLN A 107 -16.03 11.34 4.51
N MET A 108 -15.36 12.37 5.04
CA MET A 108 -15.25 13.67 4.38
C MET A 108 -14.61 13.56 3.00
N ASN A 109 -13.64 12.67 2.84
CA ASN A 109 -13.01 12.43 1.54
C ASN A 109 -14.02 11.95 0.49
N TRP A 110 -15.07 11.22 0.84
CA TRP A 110 -16.03 10.67 -0.14
C TRP A 110 -17.40 11.37 -0.17
N GLN A 111 -17.64 12.32 0.73
CA GLN A 111 -18.93 13.01 0.89
C GLN A 111 -19.47 13.58 -0.43
N GLU A 112 -18.69 14.41 -1.14
CA GLU A 112 -19.15 15.09 -2.36
C GLU A 112 -19.57 14.09 -3.45
N ILE A 113 -18.83 12.99 -3.59
CA ILE A 113 -19.14 11.95 -4.57
C ILE A 113 -20.39 11.17 -4.14
N SER A 114 -20.54 10.89 -2.84
CA SER A 114 -21.73 10.23 -2.29
C SER A 114 -22.97 11.08 -2.53
N ASP A 115 -22.91 12.39 -2.25
CA ASP A 115 -24.02 13.33 -2.46
C ASP A 115 -24.41 13.41 -3.95
N ALA A 116 -23.44 13.43 -4.85
CA ALA A 116 -23.70 13.43 -6.30
C ALA A 116 -24.37 12.12 -6.77
N ILE A 117 -23.98 10.98 -6.21
CA ILE A 117 -24.61 9.68 -6.49
C ILE A 117 -26.06 9.69 -6.01
N ASP A 118 -26.31 10.19 -4.80
CA ASP A 118 -27.65 10.21 -4.22
C ASP A 118 -28.59 11.19 -4.95
N ASP A 119 -28.10 12.37 -5.34
CA ASP A 119 -28.86 13.30 -6.21
C ASP A 119 -29.23 12.65 -7.55
N PHE A 120 -28.26 11.96 -8.19
CA PHE A 120 -28.50 11.26 -9.45
C PHE A 120 -29.52 10.12 -9.33
N GLN A 121 -29.48 9.33 -8.25
CA GLN A 121 -30.30 8.13 -8.10
C GLN A 121 -31.67 8.37 -7.47
N TYR A 122 -31.76 9.32 -6.54
CA TYR A 122 -32.93 9.52 -5.69
C TYR A 122 -33.41 10.98 -5.64
N GLY A 123 -32.58 11.93 -6.07
CA GLY A 123 -32.90 13.35 -6.09
C GLY A 123 -33.67 13.79 -7.33
N ASP A 124 -33.72 15.10 -7.53
CA ASP A 124 -34.23 15.71 -8.77
C ASP A 124 -33.16 15.74 -9.88
N ASN A 125 -31.96 15.21 -9.58
CA ASN A 125 -30.79 15.26 -10.44
C ASN A 125 -30.53 16.71 -10.87
N TYR A 126 -30.45 17.61 -9.89
CA TYR A 126 -30.38 19.06 -10.09
C TYR A 126 -29.28 19.46 -11.09
N TYR A 127 -28.13 18.79 -11.03
CA TYR A 127 -26.98 19.03 -11.91
C TYR A 127 -27.03 18.25 -13.22
N SER A 128 -28.11 17.53 -13.50
CA SER A 128 -28.30 16.72 -14.71
C SER A 128 -27.15 15.71 -14.93
N TYR A 129 -26.71 15.06 -13.86
CA TYR A 129 -25.71 14.00 -13.92
C TYR A 129 -26.16 12.86 -14.83
N THR A 130 -25.20 12.30 -15.54
CA THR A 130 -25.32 11.04 -16.27
C THR A 130 -24.48 9.97 -15.57
N MET A 131 -24.76 8.70 -15.82
CA MET A 131 -23.94 7.60 -15.27
C MET A 131 -22.47 7.72 -15.71
N ASP A 132 -22.22 8.12 -16.95
CA ASP A 132 -20.86 8.34 -17.45
C ASP A 132 -20.17 9.47 -16.67
N ARG A 133 -20.88 10.56 -16.38
CA ARG A 133 -20.33 11.67 -15.60
C ARG A 133 -20.03 11.28 -14.16
N ILE A 134 -20.92 10.52 -13.52
CA ILE A 134 -20.70 9.99 -12.17
C ILE A 134 -19.44 9.10 -12.16
N ASN A 135 -19.30 8.19 -13.13
CA ASN A 135 -18.12 7.33 -13.22
C ASN A 135 -16.83 8.13 -13.44
N GLU A 136 -16.84 9.16 -14.29
CA GLU A 136 -15.70 10.06 -14.46
C GLU A 136 -15.31 10.75 -13.14
N MET A 137 -16.29 11.27 -12.40
CA MET A 137 -16.06 11.92 -11.11
C MET A 137 -15.47 10.95 -10.10
N ILE A 138 -16.02 9.73 -9.98
CA ILE A 138 -15.51 8.70 -9.08
C ILE A 138 -14.05 8.37 -9.41
N VAL A 139 -13.73 8.10 -10.67
CA VAL A 139 -12.36 7.70 -11.08
C VAL A 139 -11.38 8.85 -10.89
N ALA A 140 -11.75 10.08 -11.27
CA ALA A 140 -10.89 11.26 -11.08
C ALA A 140 -10.60 11.50 -9.60
N HIS A 141 -11.63 11.37 -8.76
CA HIS A 141 -11.52 11.55 -7.31
C HIS A 141 -10.72 10.43 -6.64
N ALA A 142 -10.96 9.17 -7.00
CA ALA A 142 -10.20 8.04 -6.54
C ALA A 142 -8.69 8.21 -6.84
N ARG A 143 -8.34 8.64 -8.05
CA ARG A 143 -6.94 8.91 -8.43
C ARG A 143 -6.33 10.06 -7.64
N LYS A 144 -7.11 11.11 -7.37
CA LYS A 144 -6.67 12.24 -6.56
C LYS A 144 -6.31 11.77 -5.14
N LEU A 145 -7.18 11.00 -4.50
CA LEU A 145 -6.95 10.49 -3.14
C LEU A 145 -5.80 9.50 -3.06
N TRP A 146 -5.62 8.66 -4.09
CA TRP A 146 -4.62 7.57 -4.10
C TRP A 146 -3.19 8.03 -3.86
N HIS A 147 -2.87 9.28 -4.22
CA HIS A 147 -1.53 9.85 -4.13
C HIS A 147 -1.35 10.82 -2.96
N THR A 148 -2.33 10.95 -2.06
CA THR A 148 -2.31 11.98 -1.01
C THR A 148 -2.29 11.45 0.41
N LYS A 149 -2.57 10.15 0.64
CA LYS A 149 -2.53 9.58 1.99
C LYS A 149 -1.09 9.33 2.43
N LEU A 150 -0.57 10.24 3.26
CA LEU A 150 0.68 10.09 3.98
C LEU A 150 0.54 9.06 5.10
N SER A 151 1.61 8.34 5.37
CA SER A 151 1.70 7.43 6.50
C SER A 151 1.85 8.19 7.81
N ASN A 152 1.33 7.60 8.89
CA ASN A 152 1.54 8.09 10.25
C ASN A 152 2.92 7.72 10.82
N ILE A 153 3.74 6.97 10.06
CA ILE A 153 5.10 6.62 10.46
C ILE A 153 5.97 7.88 10.49
N THR A 154 6.67 8.07 11.60
CA THR A 154 7.67 9.13 11.77
C THR A 154 9.06 8.61 11.41
N PHE A 155 9.89 9.46 10.80
CA PHE A 155 11.25 9.12 10.39
C PHE A 155 12.29 10.02 11.06
N GLU A 156 12.04 10.42 12.31
CA GLU A 156 12.86 11.41 13.04
C GLU A 156 14.34 10.99 13.11
N GLU A 157 14.60 9.69 13.23
CA GLU A 157 15.93 9.07 13.28
C GLU A 157 16.73 9.28 11.98
N MET A 158 16.04 9.47 10.85
CA MET A 158 16.65 9.71 9.54
C MET A 158 16.94 11.19 9.31
N ILE A 159 16.18 12.09 9.94
CA ILE A 159 16.27 13.53 9.68
C ILE A 159 17.62 14.09 10.16
N GLY A 160 18.25 14.88 9.30
CA GLY A 160 19.53 15.53 9.57
C GLY A 160 20.76 14.67 9.32
N GLN A 161 20.59 13.36 9.10
CA GLN A 161 21.68 12.46 8.74
C GLN A 161 22.29 12.84 7.40
N LYS A 162 23.63 12.86 7.35
CA LYS A 162 24.37 13.16 6.12
C LYS A 162 24.68 11.91 5.32
N VAL A 163 24.55 12.00 4.00
CA VAL A 163 25.01 10.94 3.08
C VAL A 163 26.54 10.92 3.06
N THR A 164 27.12 9.77 3.40
CA THR A 164 28.58 9.57 3.51
C THR A 164 29.14 8.87 2.28
N ALA A 165 28.40 7.93 1.70
CA ALA A 165 28.81 7.18 0.51
C ALA A 165 27.61 6.65 -0.30
N ILE A 166 27.89 6.25 -1.53
CA ILE A 166 26.94 5.54 -2.41
C ILE A 166 27.60 4.26 -2.91
N GLU A 167 26.99 3.13 -2.59
CA GLU A 167 27.36 1.80 -3.06
C GLU A 167 26.33 1.28 -4.06
N SER A 168 26.81 0.56 -5.06
CA SER A 168 25.99 0.19 -6.22
C SER A 168 26.43 -1.09 -6.91
N GLU A 169 27.21 -1.94 -6.24
CA GLU A 169 27.71 -3.18 -6.85
C GLU A 169 26.62 -4.23 -7.02
N VAL A 170 25.71 -4.33 -6.05
CA VAL A 170 24.60 -5.29 -6.04
C VAL A 170 23.26 -4.58 -5.89
N HIS A 171 23.14 -3.71 -4.89
CA HIS A 171 21.96 -2.90 -4.61
C HIS A 171 22.33 -1.42 -4.61
N PHE A 172 21.35 -0.54 -4.81
CA PHE A 172 21.56 0.89 -4.63
C PHE A 172 21.50 1.21 -3.13
N ILE A 173 22.67 1.46 -2.52
CA ILE A 173 22.78 1.73 -1.09
C ILE A 173 23.30 3.15 -0.89
N ILE A 174 22.57 3.93 -0.10
CA ILE A 174 22.97 5.25 0.37
C ILE A 174 23.43 5.10 1.81
N GLN A 175 24.73 5.21 2.04
CA GLN A 175 25.31 5.18 3.39
C GLN A 175 25.07 6.53 4.07
N LEU A 176 24.61 6.48 5.30
CA LEU A 176 24.37 7.66 6.13
C LEU A 176 25.47 7.78 7.20
N GLU A 177 25.34 8.77 8.09
CA GLU A 177 26.21 8.88 9.27
C GLU A 177 25.93 7.77 10.28
N LYS A 178 24.68 7.29 10.33
CA LYS A 178 24.23 6.17 11.14
C LYS A 178 23.30 5.30 10.30
N GLY A 179 23.83 4.17 9.82
CA GLY A 179 23.09 3.23 8.98
C GLY A 179 22.95 3.65 7.52
N ALA A 180 21.86 3.24 6.88
CA ALA A 180 21.75 3.24 5.42
C ALA A 180 20.32 3.24 4.89
N ILE A 181 20.18 3.65 3.64
CA ILE A 181 18.99 3.45 2.80
C ILE A 181 19.36 2.42 1.74
N ILE A 182 18.75 1.24 1.78
CA ILE A 182 18.98 0.15 0.83
C ILE A 182 17.79 0.09 -0.12
N ILE A 183 18.06 0.15 -1.43
CA ILE A 183 17.03 0.25 -2.46
C ILE A 183 17.21 -0.87 -3.48
N GLU A 184 16.20 -1.71 -3.56
CA GLU A 184 16.09 -2.82 -4.52
C GLU A 184 14.95 -2.60 -5.52
N CYS A 185 14.09 -1.64 -5.20
CA CYS A 185 12.98 -1.19 -6.01
C CYS A 185 13.37 -0.16 -7.09
N PRO A 186 12.50 0.06 -8.10
CA PRO A 186 12.64 1.17 -9.02
C PRO A 186 12.68 2.51 -8.29
N TRP A 187 13.56 3.39 -8.75
CA TRP A 187 13.77 4.69 -8.14
C TRP A 187 14.01 5.79 -9.18
N ARG A 188 13.75 7.02 -8.77
CA ARG A 188 14.18 8.22 -9.51
C ARG A 188 14.61 9.33 -8.57
N ILE A 189 15.55 10.12 -9.04
CA ILE A 189 15.97 11.38 -8.44
C ILE A 189 15.34 12.51 -9.25
N ARG A 190 14.66 13.43 -8.57
CA ARG A 190 14.03 14.61 -9.17
C ARG A 190 14.35 15.86 -8.39
N ASN A 191 14.11 17.02 -9.00
CA ASN A 191 13.97 18.28 -8.29
C ASN A 191 12.49 18.70 -8.34
N ALA A 192 12.18 19.96 -7.98
CA ALA A 192 10.81 20.46 -8.00
C ALA A 192 10.18 20.55 -9.41
N SER A 193 11.01 20.63 -10.46
CA SER A 193 10.58 20.91 -11.84
C SER A 193 10.73 19.73 -12.79
N GLU A 194 11.65 18.80 -12.55
CA GLU A 194 11.98 17.74 -13.49
C GLU A 194 12.53 16.48 -12.82
N ILE A 195 12.47 15.36 -13.56
CA ILE A 195 13.20 14.14 -13.23
C ILE A 195 14.65 14.33 -13.70
N VAL A 196 15.59 14.25 -12.76
CA VAL A 196 17.02 14.44 -13.03
C VAL A 196 17.65 13.14 -13.54
N MET A 197 17.20 12.01 -12.99
CA MET A 197 17.71 10.67 -13.27
C MET A 197 16.75 9.60 -12.74
N GLY A 198 16.67 8.45 -13.41
CA GLY A 198 16.08 7.23 -12.87
C GLY A 198 17.00 6.02 -12.98
N GLU A 199 16.55 4.91 -12.38
CA GLU A 199 17.21 3.61 -12.48
C GLU A 199 17.50 3.19 -13.93
N THR A 200 16.54 3.41 -14.85
CA THR A 200 16.68 3.09 -16.27
C THR A 200 17.81 3.88 -16.93
N ASP A 201 18.10 5.10 -16.47
CA ASP A 201 19.22 5.87 -17.02
C ASP A 201 20.57 5.24 -16.70
N ILE A 202 20.70 4.62 -15.53
CA ILE A 202 21.89 3.88 -15.14
C ILE A 202 21.96 2.53 -15.85
N ARG A 203 20.86 1.75 -15.81
CA ARG A 203 20.85 0.37 -16.33
C ARG A 203 20.86 0.29 -17.85
N SER A 204 20.12 1.17 -18.53
CA SER A 204 19.89 1.09 -19.98
C SER A 204 20.59 2.20 -20.76
N ASN A 205 20.70 3.40 -20.18
CA ASN A 205 21.32 4.54 -20.87
C ASN A 205 22.81 4.74 -20.50
N GLN A 206 23.41 3.78 -19.79
CA GLN A 206 24.84 3.76 -19.42
C GLN A 206 25.33 5.03 -18.72
N ARG A 207 24.45 5.78 -18.02
CA ARG A 207 24.93 6.85 -17.13
C ARG A 207 25.74 6.25 -15.98
N GLU A 208 26.77 6.97 -15.57
CA GLU A 208 27.62 6.54 -14.48
C GLU A 208 27.02 6.85 -13.11
N TRP A 209 27.23 5.94 -12.16
CA TRP A 209 26.93 6.15 -10.74
C TRP A 209 27.64 7.38 -10.13
N ASN A 210 28.67 7.91 -10.79
CA ASN A 210 29.34 9.15 -10.40
C ASN A 210 28.36 10.33 -10.35
N SER A 211 27.39 10.42 -11.26
CA SER A 211 26.38 11.48 -11.22
C SER A 211 25.47 11.35 -9.99
N VAL A 212 25.14 10.13 -9.56
CA VAL A 212 24.38 9.91 -8.30
C VAL A 212 25.20 10.36 -7.10
N ARG A 213 26.50 10.03 -7.07
CA ARG A 213 27.43 10.43 -6.02
C ARG A 213 27.52 11.95 -5.89
N GLU A 214 27.69 12.65 -7.00
CA GLU A 214 27.75 14.11 -7.03
C GLU A 214 26.43 14.76 -6.57
N LEU A 215 25.29 14.13 -6.85
CA LEU A 215 23.99 14.63 -6.44
C LEU A 215 23.71 14.44 -4.95
N LEU A 216 24.16 13.34 -4.33
CA LEU A 216 23.72 12.95 -2.99
C LEU A 216 24.78 13.09 -1.91
N ILE A 217 26.05 12.78 -2.19
CA ILE A 217 27.10 12.74 -1.16
C ILE A 217 27.24 14.11 -0.50
N GLY A 218 27.22 14.09 0.83
CA GLY A 218 27.37 15.25 1.67
C GLY A 218 26.09 16.06 1.91
N LYS A 219 24.99 15.75 1.23
CA LYS A 219 23.68 16.30 1.56
C LYS A 219 23.11 15.66 2.83
N LYS A 220 22.20 16.38 3.47
CA LYS A 220 21.46 15.89 4.63
C LYS A 220 20.03 15.54 4.24
N ILE A 221 19.47 14.55 4.91
CA ILE A 221 18.05 14.25 4.83
C ILE A 221 17.30 15.38 5.54
N GLU A 222 16.39 16.05 4.82
CA GLU A 222 15.56 17.12 5.37
C GLU A 222 14.14 16.64 5.69
N ASP A 223 13.65 15.66 4.93
CA ASP A 223 12.31 15.10 5.09
C ASP A 223 12.26 13.68 4.54
N VAL A 224 11.36 12.87 5.10
CA VAL A 224 11.04 11.53 4.60
C VAL A 224 9.54 11.37 4.65
N GLN A 225 8.94 11.01 3.52
CA GLN A 225 7.50 10.79 3.40
C GLN A 225 7.24 9.41 2.84
N LEU A 226 6.22 8.74 3.37
CA LEU A 226 5.72 7.50 2.83
C LEU A 226 4.25 7.67 2.45
N LEU A 227 3.92 7.38 1.19
CA LEU A 227 2.53 7.30 0.74
C LEU A 227 2.05 5.85 0.87
N GLU A 228 1.03 5.60 1.68
CA GLU A 228 0.61 4.23 2.01
C GLU A 228 -0.19 3.54 0.90
N GLN A 229 -0.99 4.33 0.17
CA GLN A 229 -1.89 3.82 -0.85
C GLN A 229 -1.12 3.41 -2.11
N CYS A 230 -0.23 4.29 -2.57
CA CYS A 230 0.79 3.99 -3.57
C CYS A 230 2.14 3.92 -2.84
N PRO A 231 2.62 2.73 -2.38
CA PRO A 231 3.83 2.60 -1.58
C PRO A 231 5.04 3.26 -2.26
N LEU A 232 5.23 4.52 -1.92
CA LEU A 232 6.19 5.45 -2.50
C LEU A 232 6.88 6.13 -1.33
N LEU A 233 8.15 5.80 -1.16
CA LEU A 233 9.02 6.48 -0.21
C LEU A 233 9.67 7.66 -0.91
N ILE A 234 9.57 8.85 -0.32
CA ILE A 234 10.17 10.08 -0.80
C ILE A 234 11.17 10.54 0.25
N VAL A 235 12.44 10.65 -0.13
CA VAL A 235 13.51 11.17 0.74
C VAL A 235 14.02 12.49 0.16
N GLN A 236 13.94 13.57 0.93
CA GLN A 236 14.37 14.90 0.52
C GLN A 236 15.80 15.19 0.98
N PHE A 237 16.62 15.69 0.05
CA PHE A 237 17.98 16.16 0.23
C PHE A 237 18.14 17.59 -0.29
N GLY A 238 17.67 18.58 0.45
CA GLY A 238 17.60 19.96 -0.03
C GLY A 238 16.58 20.10 -1.16
N ASN A 239 17.02 20.59 -2.32
CA ASN A 239 16.19 20.74 -3.52
C ASN A 239 16.03 19.45 -4.35
N ILE A 240 16.57 18.33 -3.86
CA ILE A 240 16.56 17.03 -4.54
C ILE A 240 15.67 16.07 -3.77
N PHE A 241 14.92 15.25 -4.49
CA PHE A 241 14.05 14.22 -3.94
C PHE A 241 14.40 12.88 -4.56
N LEU A 242 14.52 11.87 -3.72
CA LEU A 242 14.62 10.48 -4.12
C LEU A 242 13.25 9.84 -3.93
N ASP A 243 12.61 9.48 -5.04
CA ASP A 243 11.36 8.74 -5.08
C ASP A 243 11.70 7.25 -5.27
N VAL A 244 11.27 6.38 -4.34
CA VAL A 244 11.44 4.92 -4.40
C VAL A 244 10.08 4.26 -4.51
N PHE A 245 9.82 3.61 -5.64
CA PHE A 245 8.54 2.99 -5.96
C PHE A 245 8.55 1.53 -5.55
N HIS A 246 7.71 1.11 -4.62
CA HIS A 246 7.59 -0.31 -4.33
C HIS A 246 7.07 -1.07 -5.56
N ALA A 247 7.89 -1.98 -6.09
CA ALA A 247 7.51 -2.88 -7.17
C ALA A 247 7.49 -4.30 -6.61
N SER A 248 6.29 -4.87 -6.43
CA SER A 248 6.09 -6.11 -5.66
C SER A 248 6.51 -7.40 -6.39
N SER A 249 7.66 -7.44 -7.05
CA SER A 249 8.33 -8.74 -7.25
C SER A 249 8.71 -9.25 -5.86
N PHE A 250 8.54 -10.54 -5.59
CA PHE A 250 8.68 -11.17 -4.26
C PHE A 250 9.95 -10.87 -3.43
N PHE A 251 10.95 -10.19 -4.00
CA PHE A 251 12.25 -9.90 -3.39
C PHE A 251 12.68 -8.43 -3.50
N ASP A 252 11.86 -7.55 -4.08
CA ASP A 252 12.27 -6.15 -4.27
C ASP A 252 11.59 -5.26 -3.22
N GLY A 253 12.40 -4.59 -2.41
CA GLY A 253 11.94 -3.69 -1.36
C GLY A 253 12.83 -2.47 -1.20
N TRP A 254 12.66 -1.81 -0.05
CA TRP A 254 13.60 -0.84 0.46
C TRP A 254 13.73 -1.02 1.97
N THR A 255 14.89 -0.66 2.51
CA THR A 255 15.18 -0.75 3.94
C THR A 255 15.80 0.56 4.41
N LEU A 256 15.30 1.08 5.53
CA LEU A 256 15.89 2.18 6.29
C LEU A 256 16.44 1.61 7.60
N THR A 257 17.66 1.98 7.97
CA THR A 257 18.30 1.52 9.20
C THR A 257 19.18 2.61 9.81
N ASP A 258 19.29 2.65 11.14
CA ASP A 258 20.18 3.56 11.89
C ASP A 258 21.33 2.86 12.65
N GLU A 259 21.64 1.59 12.31
CA GLU A 259 22.62 0.70 13.00
C GLU A 259 22.28 0.32 14.46
N GLU A 260 21.52 1.14 15.20
CA GLU A 260 21.27 0.94 16.62
C GLU A 260 19.88 0.36 16.90
N ASN A 261 18.81 1.09 16.59
CA ASN A 261 17.45 0.79 17.07
C ASN A 261 16.33 1.01 16.05
N PHE A 262 16.62 1.68 14.94
CA PHE A 262 15.69 1.91 13.85
C PHE A 262 15.99 0.94 12.72
N TYR A 263 15.01 0.09 12.41
CA TYR A 263 15.05 -0.80 11.26
C TYR A 263 13.64 -0.90 10.71
N MET A 264 13.47 -0.52 9.46
CA MET A 264 12.18 -0.56 8.80
C MET A 264 12.36 -0.96 7.34
N PHE A 265 11.49 -1.83 6.85
CA PHE A 265 11.59 -2.33 5.48
C PHE A 265 10.23 -2.55 4.85
N SER A 266 10.21 -2.46 3.52
CA SER A 266 9.02 -2.73 2.73
C SER A 266 8.94 -4.23 2.40
N MET A 267 7.90 -4.88 2.90
CA MET A 267 7.57 -6.27 2.64
C MET A 267 6.82 -6.45 1.30
N HIS A 268 6.70 -7.70 0.88
CA HIS A 268 5.87 -8.10 -0.26
C HIS A 268 4.46 -7.48 -0.18
N GLY A 269 4.03 -6.87 -1.29
CA GLY A 269 2.74 -6.18 -1.41
C GLY A 269 2.72 -4.75 -0.87
N GLY A 270 3.89 -4.18 -0.54
CA GLY A 270 4.06 -2.79 -0.12
C GLY A 270 3.72 -2.53 1.35
N ASN A 271 3.54 -3.58 2.16
CA ASN A 271 3.38 -3.44 3.60
C ASN A 271 4.71 -3.04 4.24
N ILE A 272 4.65 -2.34 5.38
CA ILE A 272 5.83 -1.90 6.12
C ILE A 272 5.97 -2.75 7.38
N ALA A 273 7.21 -3.13 7.71
CA ALA A 273 7.58 -3.84 8.94
C ALA A 273 8.79 -3.19 9.59
#